data_AF-A0A1A8Q979-F1
#
_entry.id   AF-A0A1A8Q979-F1
#
_cell.length_a   1.000
_cell.length_b   1.000
_cell.length_c   1.000
_cell.angle_alpha   90.00
_cell.angle_beta   90.00
_cell.angle_gamma   90.00
#
_symmetry.space_group_name_H-M   'P 1'
#
loop_
_entity.id
_entity.type
_entity.pdbx_description
1 polymer ?
#
loop_
_entity_poly.entity_id
_entity_poly.type
_entity_poly.pdbx_seq_one_letter_code
_entity_poly.pdbx_strand_id
1 'polypeptide(L)'
;KKEEEEEDEKSIEGVKDRVPCDDHTSCPDNTTCCFIASLKKWGCCPLPKAVCCSDGAHCCPSDYQCDESQTSCIKNEVVIPWYTKIPATINVQAIPSSVQNKCPKLTSCCRLFTGEWGCCPLQNAVCCSDMEHCCPQGYTCDIISKSCQRVIMLEVETIPLTPVYQLEYHLQLTKHRDILCDDHTKCKDGETCCRMSATSWGCCPSPNAVCCSDMKHCCPTGYRCTEGGTCSQNSGSNWHTWDFFHTNKKRALVL
;
A
#
# COMPACT_ATOMS: atom_id res chain seq x y z
N LYS A 1 17.30 55.63 -26.37
CA LYS A 1 16.27 54.64 -25.99
C LYS A 1 16.87 53.28 -26.28
N LYS A 2 17.55 52.75 -25.27
CA LYS A 2 18.26 51.47 -25.21
C LYS A 2 17.63 50.70 -24.05
N GLU A 3 17.85 49.39 -24.03
CA GLU A 3 17.54 48.41 -22.97
C GLU A 3 16.07 47.92 -22.99
N GLU A 4 15.80 46.67 -23.39
CA GLU A 4 16.11 45.36 -22.76
C GLU A 4 15.05 44.99 -21.71
N GLU A 5 14.22 44.00 -22.04
CA GLU A 5 13.59 43.10 -21.06
C GLU A 5 13.77 41.66 -21.60
N GLU A 6 14.86 41.04 -21.14
CA GLU A 6 14.95 39.60 -20.93
C GLU A 6 13.93 39.21 -19.85
N GLU A 7 13.13 38.17 -20.10
CA GLU A 7 12.65 37.33 -19.00
C GLU A 7 13.13 35.90 -19.27
N ASP A 8 14.26 35.60 -18.62
CA ASP A 8 14.74 34.27 -18.29
C ASP A 8 13.67 33.49 -17.51
N GLU A 9 13.12 32.43 -18.09
CA GLU A 9 12.57 31.31 -17.31
C GLU A 9 13.55 30.14 -17.35
N LYS A 10 14.52 30.19 -16.43
CA LYS A 10 15.42 29.08 -16.12
C LYS A 10 14.84 28.21 -15.00
N SER A 11 15.05 26.90 -15.17
CA SER A 11 14.90 25.77 -14.22
C SER A 11 13.48 25.21 -14.09
N ILE A 12 13.24 23.90 -14.27
CA ILE A 12 13.87 22.79 -13.53
C ILE A 12 14.18 21.60 -14.47
N GLU A 13 15.46 21.27 -14.63
CA GLU A 13 15.90 19.94 -15.07
C GLU A 13 15.52 18.91 -14.00
N GLY A 14 14.67 17.93 -14.35
CA GLY A 14 14.27 16.92 -13.38
C GLY A 14 13.16 15.95 -13.79
N VAL A 15 12.99 15.62 -15.08
CA VAL A 15 12.21 14.42 -15.48
C VAL A 15 13.07 13.66 -16.49
N LYS A 16 13.92 12.76 -16.00
CA LYS A 16 14.59 11.79 -16.86
C LYS A 16 13.55 10.97 -17.61
N ASP A 17 13.89 10.72 -18.85
CA ASP A 17 13.08 10.20 -19.93
C ASP A 17 12.13 9.04 -19.48
N ARG A 18 10.94 9.00 -20.06
CA ARG A 18 10.01 7.88 -19.91
C ARG A 18 9.64 7.43 -21.29
N VAL A 19 9.60 6.12 -21.52
CA VAL A 19 9.21 5.55 -22.81
C VAL A 19 7.68 5.53 -22.86
N PRO A 20 7.01 6.34 -23.69
CA PRO A 20 5.56 6.29 -23.81
C PRO A 20 5.15 4.98 -24.49
N CYS A 21 4.19 4.28 -23.89
CA CYS A 21 3.60 3.06 -24.46
C CYS A 21 2.30 3.37 -25.22
N ASP A 22 1.49 4.26 -24.67
CA ASP A 22 0.32 4.87 -25.30
C ASP A 22 0.06 6.27 -24.71
N ASP A 23 -1.08 6.88 -25.06
CA ASP A 23 -1.48 8.23 -24.61
C ASP A 23 -1.61 8.36 -23.08
N HIS A 24 -1.73 7.25 -22.38
CA HIS A 24 -2.04 7.21 -20.95
C HIS A 24 -1.06 6.37 -20.16
N THR A 25 -0.06 5.75 -20.77
CA THR A 25 0.86 4.84 -20.11
C THR A 25 2.28 5.01 -20.60
N SER A 26 3.23 4.91 -19.68
CA SER A 26 4.64 5.01 -19.94
C SER A 26 5.43 4.04 -19.07
N CYS A 27 6.61 3.72 -19.55
CA CYS A 27 7.56 2.88 -18.85
C CYS A 27 8.82 3.67 -18.48
N PRO A 28 9.57 3.22 -17.45
CA PRO A 28 10.86 3.82 -17.12
C PRO A 28 11.82 3.81 -18.30
N ASP A 29 12.88 4.61 -18.22
CA ASP A 29 13.96 4.54 -19.20
C ASP A 29 14.54 3.16 -19.40
N ASN A 30 15.01 2.92 -20.62
CA ASN A 30 15.69 1.69 -21.01
C ASN A 30 14.84 0.42 -20.82
N THR A 31 13.51 0.56 -20.92
CA THR A 31 12.56 -0.55 -20.87
C THR A 31 11.80 -0.67 -22.20
N THR A 32 11.07 -1.78 -22.38
CA THR A 32 10.23 -2.00 -23.56
C THR A 32 8.76 -2.11 -23.16
N CYS A 33 7.90 -1.34 -23.80
CA CYS A 33 6.45 -1.45 -23.65
C CYS A 33 5.94 -2.77 -24.26
N CYS A 34 5.29 -3.59 -23.43
CA CYS A 34 4.70 -4.86 -23.82
C CYS A 34 3.20 -4.87 -23.49
N PHE A 35 2.36 -5.11 -24.50
CA PHE A 35 0.92 -5.20 -24.30
C PHE A 35 0.52 -6.58 -23.78
N ILE A 36 -0.28 -6.61 -22.72
CA ILE A 36 -0.79 -7.82 -22.06
C ILE A 36 -2.23 -8.03 -22.55
N ALA A 37 -2.40 -8.84 -23.59
CA ALA A 37 -3.67 -9.00 -24.29
C ALA A 37 -4.82 -9.49 -23.39
N SER A 38 -4.54 -10.41 -22.47
CA SER A 38 -5.53 -10.96 -21.52
C SER A 38 -6.11 -9.90 -20.59
N LEU A 39 -5.31 -8.89 -20.21
CA LEU A 39 -5.70 -7.82 -19.30
C LEU A 39 -6.02 -6.50 -20.01
N LYS A 40 -5.77 -6.41 -21.32
CA LYS A 40 -5.86 -5.18 -22.13
C LYS A 40 -5.08 -4.01 -21.50
N LYS A 41 -3.86 -4.28 -21.01
CA LYS A 41 -3.01 -3.30 -20.30
C LYS A 41 -1.57 -3.37 -20.79
N TRP A 42 -0.78 -2.33 -20.53
CA TRP A 42 0.65 -2.32 -20.77
C TRP A 42 1.45 -2.77 -19.53
N GLY A 43 2.52 -3.52 -19.78
CA GLY A 43 3.60 -3.77 -18.84
C GLY A 43 4.94 -3.38 -19.46
N CYS A 44 5.94 -3.10 -18.64
CA CYS A 44 7.28 -2.76 -19.08
C CYS A 44 8.18 -3.99 -18.92
N CYS A 45 8.85 -4.39 -19.99
CA CYS A 45 9.97 -5.29 -19.85
C CYS A 45 11.19 -4.50 -19.33
N PRO A 46 11.90 -4.95 -18.28
CA PRO A 46 13.07 -4.26 -17.72
C PRO A 46 14.32 -4.35 -18.63
N LEU A 47 14.12 -4.52 -19.94
CA LEU A 47 15.15 -4.62 -20.95
C LEU A 47 14.76 -3.72 -22.14
N PRO A 48 15.74 -3.06 -22.79
CA PRO A 48 15.50 -2.33 -24.02
C PRO A 48 15.35 -3.29 -25.20
N LYS A 49 14.44 -2.97 -26.13
CA LYS A 49 14.17 -3.75 -27.35
C LYS A 49 13.87 -5.23 -27.06
N ALA A 50 13.10 -5.49 -26.02
CA ALA A 50 12.76 -6.84 -25.59
C ALA A 50 11.70 -7.48 -26.48
N VAL A 51 11.69 -8.80 -26.51
CA VAL A 51 10.62 -9.61 -27.10
C VAL A 51 9.54 -9.86 -26.04
N CYS A 52 8.31 -9.45 -26.30
CA CYS A 52 7.18 -9.64 -25.38
C CYS A 52 6.60 -11.05 -25.56
N CYS A 53 6.60 -11.87 -24.50
CA CYS A 53 6.04 -13.21 -24.54
C CYS A 53 4.50 -13.16 -24.41
N SER A 54 3.82 -14.16 -24.99
CA SER A 54 2.34 -14.20 -25.12
C SER A 54 1.66 -14.62 -23.82
N ASP A 55 2.41 -15.27 -22.93
CA ASP A 55 2.06 -15.55 -21.53
C ASP A 55 1.51 -14.33 -20.75
N GLY A 56 1.84 -13.12 -21.22
CA GLY A 56 1.36 -11.86 -20.67
C GLY A 56 2.21 -11.33 -19.52
N ALA A 57 2.97 -12.17 -18.80
CA ALA A 57 3.78 -11.75 -17.65
C ALA A 57 5.27 -11.59 -17.95
N HIS A 58 5.81 -12.24 -18.99
CA HIS A 58 7.26 -12.31 -19.20
C HIS A 58 7.75 -11.74 -20.54
N CYS A 59 9.05 -11.48 -20.62
CA CYS A 59 9.72 -10.97 -21.81
C CYS A 59 11.13 -11.52 -21.91
N CYS A 60 11.69 -11.49 -23.12
CA CYS A 60 13.03 -11.96 -23.43
C CYS A 60 13.92 -10.82 -23.96
N PRO A 61 15.25 -10.92 -23.83
CA PRO A 61 16.15 -9.99 -24.47
C PRO A 61 15.98 -9.98 -26.00
N SER A 62 16.51 -8.94 -26.65
CA SER A 62 16.61 -8.92 -28.11
C SER A 62 17.34 -10.16 -28.60
N ASP A 63 16.87 -10.72 -29.71
CA ASP A 63 17.34 -11.96 -30.35
C ASP A 63 17.03 -13.28 -29.63
N TYR A 64 16.33 -13.26 -28.50
CA TYR A 64 15.84 -14.48 -27.85
C TYR A 64 14.38 -14.74 -28.20
N GLN A 65 14.02 -16.00 -28.32
CA GLN A 65 12.64 -16.45 -28.50
C GLN A 65 12.08 -16.95 -27.17
N CYS A 66 10.79 -16.66 -26.92
CA CYS A 66 10.10 -17.16 -25.74
C CYS A 66 9.76 -18.64 -25.93
N ASP A 67 10.23 -19.49 -25.02
CA ASP A 67 9.75 -20.87 -24.86
C ASP A 67 8.83 -20.92 -23.63
N GLU A 68 7.52 -20.90 -23.89
CA GLU A 68 6.50 -20.96 -22.84
C GLU A 68 6.39 -22.35 -22.18
N SER A 69 6.85 -23.41 -22.86
CA SER A 69 6.82 -24.77 -22.31
C SER A 69 7.90 -24.99 -21.26
N GLN A 70 9.07 -24.37 -21.47
CA GLN A 70 10.21 -24.41 -20.55
C GLN A 70 10.32 -23.15 -19.69
N THR A 71 9.42 -22.18 -19.84
CA THR A 71 9.41 -20.90 -19.11
C THR A 71 10.75 -20.15 -19.23
N SER A 72 11.29 -20.08 -20.45
CA SER A 72 12.65 -19.59 -20.69
C SER A 72 12.79 -18.84 -22.01
N CYS A 73 13.92 -18.16 -22.18
CA CYS A 73 14.33 -17.50 -23.40
C CYS A 73 15.42 -18.33 -24.08
N ILE A 74 15.22 -18.66 -25.35
CA ILE A 74 16.15 -19.50 -26.12
C ILE A 74 16.77 -18.73 -27.29
N LYS A 75 18.08 -18.90 -27.48
CA LYS A 75 18.82 -18.43 -28.65
C LYS A 75 19.89 -19.46 -29.01
N ASN A 76 19.70 -20.18 -30.11
CA ASN A 76 20.52 -21.33 -30.50
C ASN A 76 20.58 -22.37 -29.36
N GLU A 77 21.77 -22.71 -28.85
CA GLU A 77 21.96 -23.65 -27.73
C GLU A 77 21.93 -22.97 -26.35
N VAL A 78 21.76 -21.63 -26.31
CA VAL A 78 21.74 -20.87 -25.05
C VAL A 78 20.31 -20.74 -24.56
N VAL A 79 20.06 -21.27 -23.37
CA VAL A 79 18.80 -21.14 -22.62
C VAL A 79 19.03 -20.29 -21.40
N ILE A 80 18.26 -19.21 -21.25
CA ILE A 80 18.30 -18.34 -20.07
C ILE A 80 16.89 -18.18 -19.50
N PRO A 81 16.75 -17.87 -18.20
CA PRO A 81 15.46 -17.50 -17.63
C PRO A 81 14.88 -16.26 -18.33
N TRP A 82 13.56 -16.24 -18.52
CA TRP A 82 12.85 -15.04 -18.96
C TRP A 82 12.74 -13.98 -17.87
N TYR A 83 12.44 -12.75 -18.28
CA TYR A 83 12.33 -11.60 -17.39
C TYR A 83 10.88 -11.30 -17.12
N THR A 84 10.53 -11.01 -15.87
CA THR A 84 9.17 -10.61 -15.50
C THR A 84 8.94 -9.13 -15.84
N LYS A 85 7.80 -8.84 -16.48
CA LYS A 85 7.36 -7.47 -16.76
C LYS A 85 7.03 -6.74 -15.45
N ILE A 86 7.35 -5.46 -15.36
CA ILE A 86 6.87 -4.54 -14.32
C ILE A 86 5.61 -3.80 -14.82
N PRO A 87 4.74 -3.28 -13.95
CA PRO A 87 3.57 -2.52 -14.40
C PRO A 87 3.95 -1.21 -15.09
N ALA A 88 3.24 -0.85 -16.16
CA ALA A 88 3.38 0.46 -16.79
C ALA A 88 2.79 1.57 -15.91
N THR A 89 3.45 2.73 -15.91
CA THR A 89 3.01 3.92 -15.18
C THR A 89 1.90 4.60 -15.98
N ILE A 90 0.79 4.95 -15.36
CA ILE A 90 -0.29 5.69 -16.03
C ILE A 90 0.07 7.18 -16.04
N ASN A 91 0.29 7.75 -17.23
CA ASN A 91 0.49 9.19 -17.43
C ASN A 91 -0.85 9.90 -17.29
N VAL A 92 -1.14 10.41 -16.10
CA VAL A 92 -2.29 11.28 -15.85
C VAL A 92 -1.89 12.72 -16.19
N GLN A 93 -1.94 13.11 -17.46
CA GLN A 93 -1.85 14.51 -17.88
C GLN A 93 -2.93 14.85 -18.92
N ALA A 94 -4.16 15.01 -18.45
CA ALA A 94 -5.17 15.97 -18.91
C ALA A 94 -6.48 15.68 -18.16
N ILE A 95 -6.48 15.91 -16.84
CA ILE A 95 -7.73 16.19 -16.12
C ILE A 95 -7.52 17.55 -15.47
N PRO A 96 -8.42 18.53 -15.70
CA PRO A 96 -8.33 19.85 -15.11
C PRO A 96 -8.13 19.74 -13.60
N SER A 97 -7.31 20.66 -13.07
CA SER A 97 -6.85 20.83 -11.70
C SER A 97 -7.99 20.97 -10.66
N SER A 98 -8.84 19.95 -10.55
CA SER A 98 -9.94 19.82 -9.60
C SER A 98 -9.99 18.43 -8.95
N VAL A 99 -9.12 17.49 -9.33
CA VAL A 99 -9.13 16.10 -8.82
C VAL A 99 -7.88 15.75 -8.00
N GLN A 100 -7.15 16.76 -7.51
CA GLN A 100 -5.99 16.53 -6.64
C GLN A 100 -6.37 16.24 -5.17
N ASN A 101 -7.66 16.28 -4.82
CA ASN A 101 -8.12 16.21 -3.43
C ASN A 101 -9.19 15.14 -3.17
N LYS A 102 -9.12 13.95 -3.78
CA LYS A 102 -9.98 12.83 -3.33
C LYS A 102 -9.46 12.16 -2.05
N CYS A 103 -8.17 12.27 -1.75
CA CYS A 103 -7.59 11.63 -0.58
C CYS A 103 -6.99 12.68 0.36
N PRO A 104 -7.24 12.60 1.69
CA PRO A 104 -6.66 13.53 2.67
C PRO A 104 -5.13 13.61 2.60
N LYS A 105 -4.56 14.70 3.12
CA LYS A 105 -3.09 14.81 3.27
C LYS A 105 -2.55 13.60 4.04
N LEU A 106 -1.40 13.06 3.61
CA LEU A 106 -0.74 11.84 4.14
C LEU A 106 -1.34 10.49 3.71
N THR A 107 -2.30 10.47 2.79
CA THR A 107 -2.85 9.24 2.20
C THR A 107 -2.48 9.12 0.72
N SER A 108 -2.45 7.90 0.19
CA SER A 108 -2.05 7.63 -1.21
C SER A 108 -3.25 7.20 -2.04
N CYS A 109 -3.44 7.79 -3.22
CA CYS A 109 -4.52 7.39 -4.11
C CYS A 109 -4.18 6.05 -4.79
N CYS A 110 -5.05 5.05 -4.65
CA CYS A 110 -4.98 3.77 -5.36
C CYS A 110 -6.21 3.58 -6.24
N ARG A 111 -6.01 2.99 -7.42
CA ARG A 111 -7.09 2.73 -8.37
C ARG A 111 -7.78 1.42 -8.02
N LEU A 112 -9.11 1.45 -7.95
CA LEU A 112 -9.95 0.31 -7.64
C LEU A 112 -10.34 -0.47 -8.91
N PHE A 113 -10.80 -1.72 -8.73
CA PHE A 113 -11.28 -2.57 -9.83
C PHE A 113 -12.43 -1.93 -10.61
N THR A 114 -13.26 -1.11 -9.94
CA THR A 114 -14.36 -0.35 -10.55
C THR A 114 -13.89 0.75 -11.50
N GLY A 115 -12.58 1.05 -11.54
CA GLY A 115 -11.99 2.16 -12.29
C GLY A 115 -11.98 3.48 -11.52
N GLU A 116 -12.60 3.51 -10.34
CA GLU A 116 -12.65 4.65 -9.44
C GLU A 116 -11.38 4.77 -8.58
N TRP A 117 -11.19 5.94 -7.96
CA TRP A 117 -10.08 6.20 -7.04
C TRP A 117 -10.51 5.92 -5.61
N GLY A 118 -9.73 5.10 -4.92
CA GLY A 118 -9.77 4.95 -3.47
C GLY A 118 -8.50 5.51 -2.83
N CYS A 119 -8.53 5.62 -1.51
CA CYS A 119 -7.48 6.16 -0.69
C CYS A 119 -6.88 5.05 0.17
N CYS A 120 -5.57 4.90 0.09
CA CYS A 120 -4.79 4.08 0.99
C CYS A 120 -4.38 4.93 2.20
N PRO A 121 -4.57 4.46 3.44
CA PRO A 121 -4.23 5.23 4.64
C PRO A 121 -2.72 5.45 4.82
N LEU A 122 -1.89 4.75 4.04
CA LEU A 122 -0.44 4.89 4.08
C LEU A 122 0.04 6.02 3.16
N GLN A 123 1.08 6.72 3.60
CA GLN A 123 1.79 7.69 2.78
C GLN A 123 2.74 6.97 1.81
N ASN A 124 2.79 7.42 0.55
CA ASN A 124 3.62 6.84 -0.52
C ASN A 124 3.43 5.32 -0.69
N ALA A 125 2.18 4.86 -0.61
CA ALA A 125 1.83 3.45 -0.66
C ALA A 125 2.05 2.84 -2.05
N VAL A 126 2.43 1.56 -2.07
CA VAL A 126 2.46 0.72 -3.27
C VAL A 126 1.08 0.10 -3.44
N CYS A 127 0.35 0.48 -4.48
CA CYS A 127 -0.95 -0.12 -4.77
C CYS A 127 -0.77 -1.53 -5.34
N CYS A 128 -1.50 -2.49 -4.78
CA CYS A 128 -1.41 -3.89 -5.17
C CYS A 128 -2.16 -4.17 -6.48
N SER A 129 -1.78 -5.27 -7.15
CA SER A 129 -2.37 -5.68 -8.42
C SER A 129 -3.83 -6.12 -8.31
N ASP A 130 -4.28 -6.46 -7.11
CA ASP A 130 -5.67 -6.80 -6.80
C ASP A 130 -6.62 -5.60 -6.85
N MET A 131 -6.09 -4.36 -6.92
CA MET A 131 -6.87 -3.12 -6.96
C MET A 131 -7.80 -2.94 -5.74
N GLU A 132 -7.51 -3.60 -4.63
CA GLU A 132 -8.29 -3.49 -3.38
C GLU A 132 -7.36 -3.19 -2.21
N HIS A 133 -6.08 -3.54 -2.32
CA HIS A 133 -5.10 -3.36 -1.26
C HIS A 133 -3.91 -2.50 -1.67
N CYS A 134 -3.17 -2.07 -0.66
CA CYS A 134 -1.93 -1.32 -0.75
C CYS A 134 -0.93 -1.80 0.31
N CYS A 135 0.35 -1.54 0.04
CA CYS A 135 1.47 -1.83 0.92
C CYS A 135 2.27 -0.55 1.22
N PRO A 136 2.99 -0.51 2.35
CA PRO A 136 3.88 0.61 2.63
C PRO A 136 5.04 0.67 1.65
N GLN A 137 5.66 1.85 1.56
CA GLN A 137 6.81 2.07 0.71
C GLN A 137 7.93 1.05 1.00
N GLY A 138 8.47 0.43 -0.05
CA GLY A 138 9.54 -0.56 0.05
C GLY A 138 9.09 -1.99 0.30
N TYR A 139 7.77 -2.24 0.37
CA TYR A 139 7.20 -3.59 0.40
C TYR A 139 6.62 -3.96 -0.97
N THR A 140 6.65 -5.26 -1.26
CA THR A 140 6.04 -5.87 -2.45
C THR A 140 4.77 -6.59 -2.06
N CYS A 141 3.70 -6.42 -2.84
CA CYS A 141 2.44 -7.12 -2.59
C CYS A 141 2.55 -8.60 -3.00
N ASP A 142 2.37 -9.51 -2.04
CA ASP A 142 2.04 -10.91 -2.29
C ASP A 142 0.53 -11.09 -2.05
N ILE A 143 -0.22 -11.07 -3.15
CA ILE A 143 -1.67 -11.26 -3.16
C ILE A 143 -2.10 -12.70 -2.82
N ILE A 144 -1.23 -13.69 -3.00
CA ILE A 144 -1.54 -15.10 -2.72
C ILE A 144 -1.49 -15.32 -1.20
N SER A 145 -0.43 -14.82 -0.57
CA SER A 145 -0.24 -14.90 0.88
C SER A 145 -0.98 -13.80 1.65
N LYS A 146 -1.65 -12.87 0.95
CA LYS A 146 -2.30 -11.68 1.50
C LYS A 146 -1.38 -10.84 2.38
N SER A 147 -0.11 -10.71 1.98
CA SER A 147 0.91 -10.02 2.75
C SER A 147 1.76 -9.09 1.89
N CYS A 148 2.20 -7.99 2.48
CA CYS A 148 3.26 -7.15 1.98
C CYS A 148 4.59 -7.73 2.47
N GLN A 149 5.51 -7.99 1.56
CA GLN A 149 6.80 -8.62 1.87
C GLN A 149 7.96 -7.69 1.54
N ARG A 150 8.96 -7.69 2.40
CA ARG A 150 10.21 -6.95 2.18
C ARG A 150 11.38 -7.79 2.65
N VAL A 151 12.42 -7.87 1.82
CA VAL A 151 13.66 -8.56 2.17
C VAL A 151 14.57 -7.57 2.91
N ILE A 152 14.96 -7.90 4.13
CA ILE A 152 15.92 -7.14 4.94
C ILE A 152 16.97 -8.11 5.44
N MET A 153 18.24 -7.86 5.12
CA MET A 153 19.37 -8.67 5.58
C MET A 153 19.15 -10.19 5.46
N LEU A 154 18.59 -10.64 4.33
CA LEU A 154 18.29 -12.05 3.98
C LEU A 154 17.09 -12.69 4.70
N GLU A 155 16.35 -11.95 5.52
CA GLU A 155 15.07 -12.38 6.10
C GLU A 155 13.90 -11.65 5.41
N VAL A 156 12.76 -12.34 5.29
CA VAL A 156 11.54 -11.77 4.71
C VAL A 156 10.64 -11.26 5.84
N GLU A 157 10.51 -9.94 5.95
CA GLU A 157 9.51 -9.30 6.82
C GLU A 157 8.16 -9.30 6.08
N THR A 158 7.13 -9.84 6.73
CA THR A 158 5.77 -9.91 6.18
C THR A 158 4.79 -9.16 7.07
N ILE A 159 4.02 -8.24 6.49
CA ILE A 159 2.93 -7.53 7.15
C ILE A 159 1.64 -7.72 6.34
N PRO A 160 0.44 -7.57 6.92
CA PRO A 160 -0.80 -7.75 6.17
C PRO A 160 -1.01 -6.66 5.10
N LEU A 161 -1.74 -7.01 4.04
CA LEU A 161 -2.23 -6.07 3.04
C LEU A 161 -3.15 -5.01 3.68
N THR A 162 -2.99 -3.75 3.30
CA THR A 162 -3.83 -2.64 3.80
C THR A 162 -4.96 -2.36 2.81
N PRO A 163 -6.24 -2.28 3.22
CA PRO A 163 -7.33 -2.02 2.30
C PRO A 163 -7.35 -0.57 1.82
N VAL A 164 -7.79 -0.38 0.58
CA VAL A 164 -8.04 0.92 -0.04
C VAL A 164 -9.53 1.27 0.13
N TYR A 165 -9.85 2.45 0.66
CA TYR A 165 -11.23 2.88 0.90
C TYR A 165 -11.69 3.97 -0.08
N GLN A 166 -12.97 3.99 -0.45
CA GLN A 166 -13.54 5.09 -1.26
C GLN A 166 -13.98 6.26 -0.35
N LEU A 167 -13.73 7.50 -0.78
CA LEU A 167 -14.08 8.70 -0.01
C LEU A 167 -15.60 8.87 0.19
N GLU A 168 -16.40 8.37 -0.75
CA GLU A 168 -17.87 8.33 -0.65
C GLU A 168 -18.35 7.46 0.52
N TYR A 169 -17.54 6.47 0.93
CA TYR A 169 -17.77 5.68 2.15
C TYR A 169 -17.29 6.41 3.42
N HIS A 170 -16.25 7.26 3.31
CA HIS A 170 -15.74 8.01 4.46
C HIS A 170 -16.61 9.22 4.84
N LEU A 171 -17.33 9.84 3.88
CA LEU A 171 -18.30 10.90 4.19
C LEU A 171 -19.57 10.35 4.90
N GLN A 172 -19.78 9.03 4.92
CA GLN A 172 -20.75 8.38 5.81
C GLN A 172 -20.15 8.01 7.17
N LEU A 173 -18.82 7.89 7.30
CA LEU A 173 -18.14 7.53 8.54
C LEU A 173 -17.89 8.72 9.47
N THR A 174 -17.80 9.95 8.96
CA THR A 174 -17.63 11.15 9.80
C THR A 174 -18.92 11.58 10.51
N LYS A 175 -20.00 10.80 10.40
CA LYS A 175 -21.24 11.00 11.15
C LYS A 175 -21.44 9.79 12.07
N HIS A 176 -20.65 9.77 13.16
CA HIS A 176 -20.78 8.88 14.33
C HIS A 176 -21.48 7.55 14.04
N ARG A 177 -20.72 6.53 13.63
CA ARG A 177 -21.26 5.18 13.56
C ARG A 177 -20.38 4.23 14.36
N ASP A 178 -20.98 3.69 15.41
CA ASP A 178 -20.38 2.68 16.26
C ASP A 178 -19.81 1.52 15.41
N ILE A 179 -18.59 1.09 15.74
CA ILE A 179 -17.90 -0.08 15.20
C ILE A 179 -18.69 -1.33 15.61
N LEU A 180 -19.25 -2.07 14.67
CA LEU A 180 -19.90 -3.36 14.95
C LEU A 180 -18.83 -4.44 15.20
N CYS A 181 -18.85 -5.05 16.38
CA CYS A 181 -18.01 -6.19 16.72
C CYS A 181 -18.68 -7.54 16.40
N ASP A 182 -20.00 -7.60 16.53
CA ASP A 182 -20.88 -8.70 16.09
C ASP A 182 -22.30 -8.17 15.82
N ASP A 183 -23.28 -9.06 15.64
CA ASP A 183 -24.69 -8.73 15.40
C ASP A 183 -25.37 -8.00 16.59
N HIS A 184 -24.79 -8.06 17.78
CA HIS A 184 -25.35 -7.56 19.05
C HIS A 184 -24.50 -6.47 19.75
N THR A 185 -23.23 -6.32 19.39
CA THR A 185 -22.21 -5.58 20.13
C THR A 185 -21.62 -4.50 19.25
N LYS A 186 -21.74 -3.24 19.68
CA LYS A 186 -21.25 -2.07 18.98
C LYS A 186 -20.40 -1.21 19.91
N CYS A 187 -19.23 -0.81 19.45
CA CYS A 187 -18.29 0.04 20.18
C CYS A 187 -18.22 1.42 19.53
N LYS A 188 -17.90 2.45 20.32
CA LYS A 188 -17.85 3.82 19.80
C LYS A 188 -16.69 4.02 18.83
N ASP A 189 -16.79 5.05 18.00
CA ASP A 189 -15.69 5.47 17.14
C ASP A 189 -14.43 5.78 17.96
N GLY A 190 -13.32 5.12 17.63
CA GLY A 190 -12.06 5.15 18.41
C GLY A 190 -11.89 4.07 19.48
N GLU A 191 -12.88 3.18 19.68
CA GLU A 191 -12.75 2.00 20.53
C GLU A 191 -12.35 0.74 19.73
N THR A 192 -11.71 -0.22 20.37
CA THR A 192 -11.32 -1.49 19.72
C THR A 192 -12.20 -2.64 20.20
N CYS A 193 -12.75 -3.41 19.27
CA CYS A 193 -13.48 -4.64 19.58
C CYS A 193 -12.53 -5.73 20.08
N CYS A 194 -12.70 -6.14 21.33
CA CYS A 194 -11.97 -7.27 21.90
C CYS A 194 -12.92 -8.41 22.26
N ARG A 195 -12.52 -9.63 21.92
CA ARG A 195 -13.30 -10.83 22.20
C ARG A 195 -13.20 -11.16 23.69
N MET A 196 -14.36 -11.23 24.37
CA MET A 196 -14.45 -11.54 25.80
C MET A 196 -14.72 -13.02 26.11
N SER A 197 -15.25 -13.76 25.13
CA SER A 197 -15.41 -15.21 25.19
C SER A 197 -15.56 -15.78 23.78
N ALA A 198 -15.78 -17.08 23.63
CA ALA A 198 -16.02 -17.69 22.31
C ALA A 198 -17.15 -17.03 21.50
N THR A 199 -18.13 -16.40 22.18
CA THR A 199 -19.34 -15.84 21.58
C THR A 199 -19.65 -14.39 21.98
N SER A 200 -18.83 -13.75 22.83
CA SER A 200 -19.08 -12.38 23.29
C SER A 200 -17.94 -11.42 23.00
N TRP A 201 -18.29 -10.16 22.76
CA TRP A 201 -17.37 -9.07 22.48
C TRP A 201 -17.49 -7.96 23.54
N GLY A 202 -16.43 -7.17 23.67
CA GLY A 202 -16.37 -6.00 24.52
C GLY A 202 -15.57 -4.87 23.85
N CYS A 203 -15.78 -3.66 24.34
CA CYS A 203 -15.20 -2.45 23.78
C CYS A 203 -14.02 -1.98 24.61
N CYS A 204 -12.87 -1.85 23.98
CA CYS A 204 -11.67 -1.28 24.59
C CYS A 204 -11.56 0.20 24.27
N PRO A 205 -11.38 1.07 25.27
CA PRO A 205 -11.48 2.52 25.13
C PRO A 205 -10.30 3.16 24.37
N SER A 206 -9.35 2.36 23.89
CA SER A 206 -8.20 2.84 23.11
C SER A 206 -8.31 2.37 21.65
N PRO A 207 -7.94 3.23 20.70
CA PRO A 207 -7.85 2.83 19.30
C PRO A 207 -6.67 1.87 19.12
N ASN A 208 -6.83 0.86 18.27
CA ASN A 208 -5.85 -0.18 17.99
C ASN A 208 -5.32 -0.88 19.26
N ALA A 209 -6.19 -1.12 20.25
CA ALA A 209 -5.83 -1.82 21.48
C ALA A 209 -5.47 -3.28 21.21
N VAL A 210 -4.48 -3.80 21.94
CA VAL A 210 -4.10 -5.21 21.95
C VAL A 210 -5.00 -5.97 22.90
N CYS A 211 -5.80 -6.90 22.38
CA CYS A 211 -6.65 -7.76 23.20
C CYS A 211 -5.81 -8.88 23.85
N CYS A 212 -5.90 -9.01 25.17
CA CYS A 212 -5.13 -10.01 25.90
C CYS A 212 -5.76 -11.41 25.75
N SER A 213 -4.93 -12.44 25.86
CA SER A 213 -5.35 -13.86 25.76
C SER A 213 -6.28 -14.30 26.88
N ASP A 214 -6.37 -13.52 27.96
CA ASP A 214 -7.30 -13.72 29.07
C ASP A 214 -8.76 -13.34 28.74
N MET A 215 -9.00 -12.80 27.55
CA MET A 215 -10.31 -12.39 27.05
C MET A 215 -11.04 -11.39 27.98
N LYS A 216 -10.30 -10.62 28.77
CA LYS A 216 -10.89 -9.64 29.71
C LYS A 216 -10.15 -8.32 29.71
N HIS A 217 -8.85 -8.35 29.47
CA HIS A 217 -8.02 -7.16 29.48
C HIS A 217 -7.62 -6.75 28.07
N CYS A 218 -7.34 -5.46 27.93
CA CYS A 218 -6.78 -4.91 26.71
C CYS A 218 -5.76 -3.83 27.05
N CYS A 219 -4.74 -3.77 26.20
CA CYS A 219 -3.64 -2.85 26.34
C CYS A 219 -3.69 -1.79 25.23
N PRO A 220 -3.37 -0.53 25.53
CA PRO A 220 -3.30 0.50 24.52
C PRO A 220 -2.16 0.20 23.52
N THR A 221 -2.22 0.87 22.37
CA THR A 221 -1.20 0.75 21.32
C THR A 221 0.22 0.94 21.91
N GLY A 222 1.13 0.02 21.62
CA GLY A 222 2.52 0.06 22.09
C GLY A 222 2.79 -0.71 23.40
N TYR A 223 1.78 -1.34 23.99
CA TYR A 223 1.91 -2.16 25.19
C TYR A 223 1.59 -3.63 24.91
N ARG A 224 2.27 -4.55 25.61
CA ARG A 224 2.02 -5.99 25.55
C ARG A 224 1.32 -6.48 26.80
N CYS A 225 0.39 -7.41 26.61
CA CYS A 225 -0.25 -8.12 27.70
C CYS A 225 0.74 -9.09 28.35
N THR A 226 0.81 -9.06 29.68
CA THR A 226 1.46 -10.08 30.49
C THR A 226 0.45 -11.15 30.94
N GLU A 227 0.94 -12.24 31.51
CA GLU A 227 0.14 -13.41 31.95
C GLU A 227 -0.93 -13.08 33.02
N GLY A 228 -0.94 -11.85 33.56
CA GLY A 228 -1.93 -11.36 34.53
C GLY A 228 -2.79 -10.19 34.05
N GLY A 229 -2.87 -9.91 32.75
CA GLY A 229 -3.69 -8.81 32.21
C GLY A 229 -3.11 -7.42 32.46
N THR A 230 -1.84 -7.32 32.84
CA THR A 230 -1.15 -6.03 32.96
C THR A 230 -0.40 -5.69 31.67
N CYS A 231 -0.31 -4.40 31.38
CA CYS A 231 0.30 -3.88 30.16
C CYS A 231 1.74 -3.46 30.44
N SER A 232 2.71 -4.17 29.87
CA SER A 232 4.12 -3.74 29.88
C SER A 232 4.44 -2.93 28.63
N GLN A 233 5.15 -1.81 28.79
CA GLN A 233 5.71 -1.07 27.66
C GLN A 233 6.79 -1.91 27.00
N ASN A 234 6.84 -1.84 25.67
CA ASN A 234 7.98 -2.34 24.93
C ASN A 234 9.17 -1.43 25.27
N SER A 235 10.10 -1.90 26.11
CA SER A 235 11.38 -1.24 26.37
C SER A 235 12.27 -1.34 25.12
N GLY A 236 11.94 -0.58 24.09
CA GLY A 236 12.73 -0.33 22.90
C GLY A 236 12.87 1.17 22.72
N SER A 237 13.93 1.70 23.33
CA SER A 237 14.46 3.08 23.34
C SER A 237 13.84 4.08 22.36
N ASN A 238 13.07 5.04 22.89
CA ASN A 238 13.04 6.40 22.34
C ASN A 238 13.15 7.39 23.51
N TRP A 239 14.29 8.07 23.52
CA TRP A 239 14.68 9.15 24.42
C TRP A 239 14.00 10.43 23.92
N HIS A 240 13.70 11.35 24.85
CA HIS A 240 12.71 12.45 24.78
C HIS A 240 11.31 11.93 25.16
N THR A 241 10.84 12.06 26.40
CA THR A 241 10.80 13.29 27.20
C THR A 241 10.69 12.92 28.68
N TRP A 242 11.60 13.44 29.50
CA TRP A 242 11.31 13.67 30.92
C TRP A 242 10.27 14.78 30.98
N ASP A 243 9.12 14.53 31.60
CA ASP A 243 8.88 15.04 32.94
C ASP A 243 7.48 14.72 33.50
N PHE A 244 7.45 14.63 34.83
CA PHE A 244 6.30 14.64 35.75
C PHE A 244 5.49 13.36 35.98
N PHE A 245 5.89 12.69 37.07
CA PHE A 245 5.02 11.90 37.94
C PHE A 245 3.69 12.62 38.21
N HIS A 246 2.56 11.95 37.93
CA HIS A 246 1.41 11.98 38.82
C HIS A 246 0.57 10.70 38.66
N THR A 247 0.63 9.88 39.70
CA THR A 247 -0.39 8.91 40.07
C THR A 247 -1.78 9.55 40.06
N ASN A 248 -2.74 8.95 39.34
CA ASN A 248 -4.16 9.00 39.72
C ASN A 248 -4.95 7.84 39.09
N LYS A 249 -5.17 6.81 39.91
CA LYS A 249 -6.23 5.81 39.74
C LYS A 249 -7.58 6.53 39.69
N LYS A 250 -8.45 6.28 38.71
CA LYS A 250 -9.91 6.38 38.91
C LYS A 250 -10.67 5.28 38.15
N ARG A 251 -11.53 4.61 38.91
CA ARG A 251 -12.42 3.51 38.51
C ARG A 251 -13.58 4.03 37.66
N ALA A 252 -14.10 3.15 36.79
CA ALA A 252 -15.39 3.35 36.13
C ALA A 252 -16.54 3.34 37.15
N LEU A 253 -17.44 4.30 37.02
CA LEU A 253 -18.76 4.29 37.67
C LEU A 253 -19.76 3.66 36.70
N VAL A 254 -20.50 2.71 37.25
CA VAL A 254 -21.59 1.99 36.57
C VAL A 254 -22.80 2.91 36.50
N LEU A 255 -23.37 3.05 35.31
CA LEU A 255 -24.79 3.32 35.07
C LEU A 255 -25.25 2.43 33.94
#